data_AF-A0A3S7KWK8-F1
#
_entry.id   AF-A0A3S7KWK8-F1
#
_cell.length_a   1.000
_cell.length_b   1.000
_cell.length_c   1.000
_cell.angle_alpha   90.00
_cell.angle_beta   90.00
_cell.angle_gamma   90.00
#
_symmetry.space_group_name_H-M   'P 1'
#
loop_
_entity.id
_entity.type
_entity.pdbx_description
1 polymer ?
#
loop_
_entity_poly.entity_id
_entity_poly.type
_entity_poly.pdbx_seq_one_letter_code
_entity_poly.pdbx_strand_id
1 'polypeptide(L)'
;MTTDGAEPGRDGLPAIVTLFQETLTALLPVVPAELIEEAPDLADLFVFQRHPLATLPAWLHPHARQLLNEQGLPREAAPYLSFFDAERAAEVSAALPAPGWAIGHDGGGNVLAIDAASGEVVMWDHDNGDARVFANRDLLCFAECLCGYYRCMETRQAFPQVVAKIDPRAMAEGGFWLSRY
;
A
#
# COMPACT_ATOMS: atom_id res chain seq x y z
N MET A 1 46.55 10.43 -18.38
CA MET A 1 45.52 9.38 -18.44
C MET A 1 44.47 9.74 -17.42
N THR A 2 43.32 10.13 -17.93
CA THR A 2 42.21 10.79 -17.24
C THR A 2 41.49 9.84 -16.31
N THR A 3 41.44 10.21 -15.03
CA THR A 3 40.41 9.80 -14.09
C THR A 3 39.09 10.49 -14.41
N ASP A 4 38.01 9.91 -13.89
CA ASP A 4 36.69 10.50 -13.66
C ASP A 4 35.63 10.22 -14.73
N GLY A 5 35.03 9.04 -14.60
CA GLY A 5 33.71 8.73 -15.13
C GLY A 5 32.68 8.92 -14.02
N ALA A 6 32.30 10.17 -13.76
CA ALA A 6 31.10 10.49 -13.00
C ALA A 6 29.88 10.11 -13.85
N GLU A 7 29.23 9.00 -13.50
CA GLU A 7 27.88 8.69 -14.02
C GLU A 7 26.88 9.70 -13.43
N PRO A 8 26.11 10.42 -14.25
CA PRO A 8 25.17 11.42 -13.77
C PRO A 8 23.97 10.75 -13.08
N GLY A 9 23.64 11.25 -11.88
CA GLY A 9 22.48 10.83 -11.10
C GLY A 9 21.19 10.84 -11.92
N ARG A 10 20.57 9.67 -12.03
CA ARG A 10 19.14 9.57 -12.33
C ARG A 10 18.38 9.80 -11.02
N ASP A 11 18.32 11.04 -10.58
CA ASP A 11 17.38 11.48 -9.52
C ASP A 11 15.96 11.59 -10.12
N GLY A 12 15.46 10.48 -10.66
CA GLY A 12 14.05 10.33 -10.99
C GLY A 12 13.34 9.70 -9.80
N LEU A 13 12.36 10.41 -9.23
CA LEU A 13 11.43 9.82 -8.26
C LEU A 13 10.81 8.54 -8.88
N PRO A 14 10.68 7.43 -8.12
CA PRO A 14 9.99 6.25 -8.63
C PRO A 14 8.59 6.64 -9.10
N ALA A 15 8.20 6.18 -10.30
CA ALA A 15 6.92 6.56 -10.92
C ALA A 15 5.71 6.32 -10.01
N ILE A 16 5.77 5.28 -9.16
CA ILE A 16 4.71 4.97 -8.21
C ILE A 16 4.47 6.11 -7.19
N VAL A 17 5.50 6.89 -6.82
CA VAL A 17 5.35 7.99 -5.86
C VAL A 17 4.42 9.09 -6.41
N THR A 18 4.46 9.34 -7.71
CA THR A 18 3.76 10.45 -8.35
C THR A 18 2.54 10.04 -9.16
N LEU A 19 2.46 8.78 -9.59
CA LEU A 19 1.43 8.27 -10.50
C LEU A 19 0.59 7.14 -9.90
N PHE A 20 0.73 6.83 -8.61
CA PHE A 20 0.00 5.72 -7.99
C PHE A 20 -1.52 5.86 -8.14
N GLN A 21 -2.09 7.02 -7.77
CA GLN A 21 -3.53 7.21 -7.83
C GLN A 21 -4.06 7.04 -9.25
N GLU A 22 -3.42 7.70 -10.22
CA GLU A 22 -3.77 7.61 -11.65
C GLU A 22 -3.66 6.17 -12.16
N THR A 23 -2.54 5.50 -11.86
CA THR A 23 -2.27 4.12 -12.29
C THR A 23 -3.31 3.16 -11.73
N LEU A 24 -3.60 3.24 -10.43
CA LEU A 24 -4.57 2.35 -9.82
C LEU A 24 -5.97 2.63 -10.37
N THR A 25 -6.36 3.90 -10.49
CA THR A 25 -7.68 4.30 -11.01
C THR A 25 -7.92 3.77 -12.43
N ALA A 26 -6.90 3.84 -13.29
CA ALA A 26 -6.99 3.32 -14.66
C ALA A 26 -7.18 1.79 -14.75
N LEU A 27 -6.91 1.06 -13.67
CA LEU A 27 -7.04 -0.40 -13.58
C LEU A 27 -8.34 -0.85 -12.87
N LEU A 28 -9.09 0.09 -12.28
CA LEU A 28 -10.33 -0.24 -11.60
C LEU A 28 -11.45 -0.49 -12.62
N PRO A 29 -12.37 -1.42 -12.32
CA PRO A 29 -13.51 -1.65 -13.19
C PRO A 29 -14.37 -0.38 -13.28
N VAL A 30 -14.80 -0.03 -14.49
CA VAL A 30 -15.75 1.07 -14.69
C VAL A 30 -17.09 0.66 -14.07
N VAL A 31 -17.55 1.41 -13.07
CA VAL A 31 -18.88 1.24 -12.49
C VAL A 31 -19.89 1.93 -13.41
N PRO A 32 -20.91 1.22 -13.94
CA PRO A 32 -21.99 1.83 -14.73
C PRO A 32 -22.69 2.95 -13.97
N ALA A 33 -23.05 4.03 -14.67
CA ALA A 33 -23.67 5.21 -14.05
C ALA A 33 -24.99 4.86 -13.35
N GLU A 34 -25.74 3.91 -13.91
CA GLU A 34 -27.01 3.42 -13.36
C GLU A 34 -26.82 2.79 -11.97
N LEU A 35 -25.72 2.06 -11.78
CA LEU A 35 -25.41 1.46 -10.47
C LEU A 35 -24.96 2.51 -9.44
N ILE A 36 -24.31 3.59 -9.88
CA ILE A 36 -23.95 4.71 -9.01
C ILE A 36 -25.21 5.48 -8.59
N GLU A 37 -26.18 5.66 -9.49
CA GLU A 37 -27.46 6.29 -9.16
C GLU A 37 -28.26 5.48 -8.13
N GLU A 38 -28.24 4.15 -8.25
CA GLU A 38 -28.91 3.24 -7.31
C GLU A 38 -28.17 3.11 -5.96
N ALA A 39 -26.83 3.20 -5.98
CA ALA A 39 -25.97 3.06 -4.81
C ALA A 39 -24.83 4.09 -4.85
N PRO A 40 -25.07 5.33 -4.39
CA PRO A 40 -24.09 6.43 -4.49
C PRO A 40 -22.78 6.12 -3.74
N ASP A 41 -22.84 5.31 -2.69
CA ASP A 41 -21.67 4.88 -1.91
C ASP A 41 -20.65 4.08 -2.75
N LEU A 42 -21.04 3.53 -3.91
CA LEU A 42 -20.11 2.88 -4.83
C LEU A 42 -19.07 3.85 -5.40
N ALA A 43 -19.41 5.15 -5.51
CA ALA A 43 -18.45 6.17 -5.91
C ALA A 43 -17.35 6.37 -4.85
N ASP A 44 -17.68 6.09 -3.58
CA ASP A 44 -16.77 6.32 -2.46
C ASP A 44 -15.76 5.18 -2.24
N LEU A 45 -15.98 4.01 -2.84
CA LEU A 45 -15.07 2.86 -2.73
C LEU A 45 -13.66 3.18 -3.22
N PHE A 46 -13.56 4.06 -4.22
CA PHE A 46 -12.30 4.42 -4.86
C PHE A 46 -11.79 5.80 -4.46
N VAL A 47 -12.36 6.41 -3.41
CA VAL A 47 -11.85 7.66 -2.85
C VAL A 47 -10.49 7.41 -2.22
N PHE A 48 -9.50 8.22 -2.56
CA PHE A 48 -8.16 8.10 -2.00
C PHE A 48 -8.04 8.89 -0.68
N GLN A 49 -7.68 8.17 0.38
CA GLN A 49 -7.39 8.67 1.71
C GLN A 49 -5.98 9.24 1.76
N ARG A 50 -5.87 10.58 1.75
CA ARG A 50 -4.60 11.30 1.85
C ARG A 50 -4.30 11.68 3.28
N HIS A 51 -3.03 11.59 3.67
CA HIS A 51 -2.58 11.94 5.00
C HIS A 51 -1.81 13.25 4.95
N PRO A 52 -2.30 14.34 5.57
CA PRO A 52 -1.58 15.61 5.59
C PRO A 52 -0.15 15.42 6.11
N LEU A 53 0.84 16.03 5.46
CA LEU A 53 2.25 15.85 5.81
C LEU A 53 2.57 16.12 7.29
N ALA A 54 1.78 16.98 7.94
CA ALA A 54 1.89 17.32 9.36
C ALA A 54 1.43 16.21 10.32
N THR A 55 0.56 15.29 9.89
CA THR A 55 0.14 14.14 10.69
C THR A 55 1.07 12.95 10.54
N LEU A 56 1.83 12.90 9.43
CA LEU A 56 2.73 11.81 9.13
C LEU A 56 4.00 11.84 10.01
N PRO A 57 4.39 10.70 10.62
CA PRO A 57 5.59 10.61 11.44
C PRO A 57 6.88 11.03 10.70
N ALA A 58 7.79 11.68 11.43
CA ALA A 58 9.05 12.15 10.88
C ALA A 58 10.00 11.02 10.45
N TRP A 59 9.88 9.85 11.07
CA TRP A 59 10.70 8.66 10.77
C TRP A 59 10.30 7.95 9.48
N LEU A 60 9.11 8.21 8.94
CA LEU A 60 8.68 7.62 7.67
C LEU A 60 9.59 8.09 6.54
N HIS A 61 9.94 7.15 5.65
CA HIS A 61 10.74 7.45 4.48
C HIS A 61 10.13 8.59 3.64
N PRO A 62 10.92 9.55 3.13
CA PRO A 62 10.39 10.72 2.41
C PRO A 62 9.43 10.37 1.27
N HIS A 63 9.74 9.35 0.47
CA HIS A 63 8.85 8.90 -0.61
C HIS A 63 7.54 8.28 -0.11
N ALA A 64 7.55 7.60 1.05
CA ALA A 64 6.32 7.07 1.63
C ALA A 64 5.45 8.22 2.15
N ARG A 65 6.06 9.24 2.77
CA ARG A 65 5.36 10.45 3.20
C ARG A 65 4.75 11.20 2.02
N GLN A 66 5.51 11.33 0.94
CA GLN A 66 5.05 11.97 -0.28
C GLN A 66 3.88 11.18 -0.89
N LEU A 67 3.99 9.86 -1.04
CA LEU A 67 2.91 9.02 -1.56
C LEU A 67 1.64 9.18 -0.73
N LEU A 68 1.72 9.07 0.60
CA LEU A 68 0.54 9.19 1.48
C LEU A 68 -0.07 10.60 1.47
N ASN A 69 0.74 11.66 1.35
CA ASN A 69 0.25 13.03 1.34
C ASN A 69 -0.34 13.46 0.00
N GLU A 70 0.32 13.11 -1.11
CA GLU A 70 -0.04 13.60 -2.45
C GLU A 70 -1.01 12.67 -3.17
N GLN A 71 -0.81 11.36 -3.05
CA GLN A 71 -1.62 10.34 -3.74
C GLN A 71 -2.66 9.74 -2.80
N GLY A 72 -2.25 9.38 -1.58
CA GLY A 72 -3.05 8.62 -0.63
C GLY A 72 -3.12 7.13 -0.96
N LEU A 73 -3.90 6.39 -0.19
CA LEU A 73 -4.30 5.00 -0.48
C LEU A 73 -5.80 4.98 -0.78
N PRO A 74 -6.30 4.10 -1.66
CA PRO A 74 -7.74 4.02 -1.91
C PRO A 74 -8.47 3.62 -0.62
N ARG A 75 -9.72 4.02 -0.43
CA ARG A 75 -10.52 3.62 0.74
C ARG A 75 -10.61 2.10 0.83
N GLU A 76 -10.80 1.45 -0.32
CA GLU A 76 -10.80 0.00 -0.44
C GLU A 76 -9.90 -0.45 -1.60
N ALA A 77 -9.21 -1.57 -1.42
CA ALA A 77 -8.51 -2.27 -2.47
C ALA A 77 -8.62 -3.78 -2.29
N ALA A 78 -8.52 -4.54 -3.37
CA ALA A 78 -8.38 -5.97 -3.26
C ALA A 78 -6.97 -6.37 -2.76
N PRO A 79 -6.82 -7.53 -2.09
CA PRO A 79 -7.88 -8.44 -1.66
C PRO A 79 -8.44 -8.04 -0.28
N TYR A 80 -9.65 -7.48 -0.24
CA TYR A 80 -10.39 -7.14 0.99
C TYR A 80 -9.64 -6.22 1.97
N LEU A 81 -8.89 -5.25 1.43
CA LEU A 81 -8.18 -4.24 2.19
C LEU A 81 -9.00 -2.96 2.26
N SER A 82 -9.05 -2.37 3.45
CA SER A 82 -9.60 -1.04 3.66
C SER A 82 -8.54 -0.16 4.30
N PHE A 83 -8.34 1.06 3.78
CA PHE A 83 -7.31 1.96 4.26
C PHE A 83 -7.91 3.11 5.08
N PHE A 84 -7.19 3.48 6.12
CA PHE A 84 -7.63 4.51 7.05
C PHE A 84 -7.45 5.91 6.45
N ASP A 85 -8.31 6.83 6.86
CA ASP A 85 -7.98 8.25 6.79
C ASP A 85 -6.90 8.63 7.82
N ALA A 86 -6.43 9.87 7.76
CA ALA A 86 -5.33 10.35 8.59
C ALA A 86 -5.64 10.34 10.10
N GLU A 87 -6.89 10.61 10.48
CA GLU A 87 -7.32 10.66 11.88
C GLU A 87 -7.35 9.24 12.44
N ARG A 88 -8.03 8.34 11.75
CA ARG A 88 -8.12 6.93 12.14
C ARG A 88 -6.76 6.24 12.13
N ALA A 89 -5.90 6.56 11.17
CA ALA A 89 -4.52 6.07 11.14
C ALA A 89 -3.75 6.47 12.40
N ALA A 90 -3.87 7.72 12.86
CA ALA A 90 -3.21 8.18 14.08
C ALA A 90 -3.73 7.47 15.33
N GLU A 91 -5.06 7.31 15.45
CA GLU A 91 -5.69 6.60 16.55
C GLU A 91 -5.24 5.13 16.64
N VAL A 92 -5.32 4.41 15.52
CA VAL A 92 -4.95 2.99 15.46
C VAL A 92 -3.45 2.80 15.66
N SER A 93 -2.62 3.73 15.17
CA SER A 93 -1.17 3.71 15.39
C SER A 93 -0.81 3.69 16.89
N ALA A 94 -1.58 4.38 17.72
CA ALA A 94 -1.35 4.41 19.17
C ALA A 94 -1.65 3.07 19.87
N ALA A 95 -2.42 2.19 19.23
CA ALA A 95 -2.80 0.87 19.74
C ALA A 95 -2.00 -0.28 19.12
N LEU A 96 -1.03 0.00 18.23
CA LEU A 96 -0.24 -1.04 17.58
C LEU A 96 0.62 -1.81 18.59
N PRO A 97 0.84 -3.12 18.37
CA PRO A 97 1.71 -3.96 19.22
C PRO A 97 3.17 -3.50 19.27
N ALA A 98 3.62 -2.78 18.24
CA ALA A 98 4.95 -2.19 18.15
C ALA A 98 4.88 -0.80 17.48
N PRO A 99 5.89 0.08 17.70
CA PRO A 99 5.91 1.40 17.07
C PRO A 99 5.79 1.33 15.55
N GLY A 100 4.83 2.07 15.01
CA GLY A 100 4.54 2.09 13.59
C GLY A 100 3.49 3.12 13.21
N TRP A 101 3.10 3.11 11.94
CA TRP A 101 2.02 3.93 11.40
C TRP A 101 0.98 3.03 10.74
N ALA A 102 -0.21 2.94 11.32
CA ALA A 102 -1.32 2.17 10.77
C ALA A 102 -1.77 2.80 9.43
N ILE A 103 -2.02 1.94 8.44
CA ILE A 103 -2.46 2.37 7.11
C ILE A 103 -3.79 1.73 6.71
N GLY A 104 -4.17 0.59 7.28
CA GLY A 104 -5.43 -0.07 6.93
C GLY A 104 -5.69 -1.35 7.71
N HIS A 105 -6.64 -2.14 7.23
CA HIS A 105 -7.01 -3.44 7.78
C HIS A 105 -7.58 -4.36 6.70
N ASP A 106 -7.71 -5.65 7.01
CA ASP A 106 -8.22 -6.70 6.11
C ASP A 106 -9.71 -7.04 6.31
N GLY A 107 -10.44 -6.22 7.08
CA GLY A 107 -11.82 -6.48 7.51
C GLY A 107 -11.99 -7.57 8.58
N GLY A 108 -10.97 -8.38 8.86
CA GLY A 108 -10.97 -9.43 9.89
C GLY A 108 -10.44 -8.98 11.25
N GLY A 109 -10.10 -7.70 11.40
CA GLY A 109 -9.50 -7.13 12.62
C GLY A 109 -7.98 -7.06 12.57
N ASN A 110 -7.34 -7.57 11.52
CA ASN A 110 -5.89 -7.48 11.35
C ASN A 110 -5.51 -6.11 10.81
N VAL A 111 -4.49 -5.48 11.41
CA VAL A 111 -4.09 -4.11 11.06
C VAL A 111 -2.86 -4.12 10.18
N LEU A 112 -2.94 -3.47 9.02
CA LEU A 112 -1.78 -3.14 8.21
C LEU A 112 -1.12 -1.86 8.72
N ALA A 113 0.21 -1.90 8.84
CA ALA A 113 1.01 -0.79 9.32
C ALA A 113 2.37 -0.73 8.63
N ILE A 114 3.00 0.44 8.68
CA ILE A 114 4.42 0.63 8.39
C ILE A 114 5.18 0.55 9.72
N ASP A 115 6.10 -0.39 9.82
CA ASP A 115 6.93 -0.61 11.01
C ASP A 115 7.97 0.52 11.17
N ALA A 116 8.06 1.11 12.36
CA ALA A 116 8.93 2.29 12.57
C ALA A 116 10.42 1.96 12.58
N ALA A 117 10.81 0.74 12.92
CA ALA A 117 12.21 0.34 13.00
C ALA A 117 12.80 0.01 11.62
N SER A 118 11.98 -0.57 10.74
CA SER A 118 12.41 -1.12 9.46
C SER A 118 11.87 -0.38 8.24
N GLY A 119 10.76 0.36 8.38
CA GLY A 119 10.03 0.94 7.25
C GLY A 119 9.24 -0.08 6.42
N GLU A 120 9.20 -1.35 6.85
CA GLU A 120 8.47 -2.43 6.19
C GLU A 120 6.97 -2.28 6.37
N VAL A 121 6.20 -2.68 5.36
CA VAL A 121 4.77 -2.87 5.49
C VAL A 121 4.51 -4.26 6.09
N VAL A 122 3.76 -4.28 7.17
CA VAL A 122 3.44 -5.48 7.94
C VAL A 122 1.96 -5.52 8.25
N MET A 123 1.46 -6.71 8.56
CA MET A 123 0.16 -6.90 9.17
C MET A 123 0.32 -7.49 10.56
N TRP A 124 -0.44 -6.96 11.52
CA TRP A 124 -0.57 -7.52 12.86
C TRP A 124 -1.77 -8.47 12.85
N ASP A 125 -1.48 -9.77 12.98
CA ASP A 125 -2.46 -10.85 12.99
C ASP A 125 -3.05 -10.97 14.41
N HIS A 126 -4.18 -10.29 14.62
CA HIS A 126 -4.87 -10.21 15.91
C HIS A 126 -5.36 -11.59 16.36
N ASP A 127 -5.76 -12.45 15.43
CA ASP A 127 -6.25 -13.80 15.72
C ASP A 127 -5.12 -14.74 16.15
N ASN A 128 -3.87 -14.40 15.82
CA ASN A 128 -2.67 -15.14 16.20
C ASN A 128 -1.82 -14.40 17.24
N GLY A 129 -2.47 -13.72 18.20
CA GLY A 129 -1.79 -13.06 19.31
C GLY A 129 -0.90 -11.89 18.87
N ASP A 130 -1.39 -11.10 17.91
CA ASP A 130 -0.68 -9.98 17.30
C ASP A 130 0.64 -10.38 16.64
N ALA A 131 0.65 -11.53 15.98
CA ALA A 131 1.82 -11.98 15.23
C ALA A 131 2.14 -11.00 14.09
N ARG A 132 3.42 -10.66 13.95
CA ARG A 132 3.91 -9.80 12.86
C ARG A 132 4.01 -10.58 11.57
N VAL A 133 3.21 -10.23 10.58
CA VAL A 133 3.22 -10.82 9.23
C VAL A 133 3.85 -9.84 8.25
N PHE A 134 4.92 -10.25 7.55
CA PHE A 134 5.57 -9.40 6.55
C PHE A 134 4.70 -9.28 5.29
N ALA A 135 4.49 -8.06 4.80
CA ALA A 135 3.82 -7.80 3.52
C ALA A 135 4.80 -7.34 2.44
N ASN A 136 5.51 -6.24 2.67
CA ASN A 136 6.47 -5.70 1.71
C ASN A 136 7.60 -4.95 2.42
N ARG A 137 8.74 -4.83 1.75
CA ARG A 137 9.92 -4.15 2.28
C ARG A 137 9.72 -2.65 2.51
N ASP A 138 8.77 -2.04 1.81
CA ASP A 138 8.38 -0.63 1.94
C ASP A 138 7.00 -0.37 1.33
N LEU A 139 6.45 0.83 1.58
CA LEU A 139 5.14 1.26 1.07
C LEU A 139 5.07 1.36 -0.45
N LEU A 140 6.17 1.69 -1.13
CA LEU A 140 6.18 1.85 -2.59
C LEU A 140 6.00 0.48 -3.25
N CYS A 141 6.70 -0.54 -2.76
CA CYS A 141 6.54 -1.92 -3.21
C CYS A 141 5.13 -2.44 -2.92
N PHE A 142 4.56 -2.11 -1.75
CA PHE A 142 3.18 -2.45 -1.43
C PHE A 142 2.19 -1.80 -2.41
N ALA A 143 2.34 -0.51 -2.70
CA ALA A 143 1.52 0.21 -3.67
C ALA A 143 1.66 -0.37 -5.10
N GLU A 144 2.87 -0.74 -5.52
CA GLU A 144 3.10 -1.44 -6.78
C GLU A 144 2.38 -2.80 -6.82
N CYS A 145 2.38 -3.56 -5.71
CA CYS A 145 1.64 -4.82 -5.60
C CYS A 145 0.13 -4.60 -5.72
N LEU A 146 -0.43 -3.55 -5.13
CA LEU A 146 -1.85 -3.20 -5.30
C LEU A 146 -2.20 -2.97 -6.77
N CYS A 147 -1.42 -2.17 -7.50
CA CYS A 147 -1.61 -2.02 -8.95
C CYS A 147 -1.41 -3.34 -9.70
N GLY A 148 -0.42 -4.14 -9.29
CA GLY A 148 -0.11 -5.44 -9.86
C GLY A 148 -1.28 -6.42 -9.77
N TYR A 149 -2.05 -6.37 -8.69
CA TYR A 149 -3.22 -7.22 -8.49
C TYR A 149 -4.28 -6.99 -9.58
N TYR A 150 -4.69 -5.74 -9.77
CA TYR A 150 -5.70 -5.41 -10.80
C TYR A 150 -5.21 -5.71 -12.22
N ARG A 151 -3.92 -5.48 -12.52
CA ARG A 151 -3.33 -5.90 -13.81
C ARG A 151 -3.41 -7.40 -14.05
N CYS A 152 -3.26 -8.22 -13.00
CA CYS A 152 -3.38 -9.67 -13.11
C CYS A 152 -4.82 -10.11 -13.39
N MET A 153 -5.83 -9.39 -12.88
CA MET A 153 -7.23 -9.67 -13.19
C MET A 153 -7.52 -9.50 -14.68
N GLU A 154 -6.92 -8.52 -15.34
CA GLU A 154 -7.08 -8.30 -16.78
C GLU A 154 -6.28 -9.31 -17.63
N THR A 155 -5.02 -9.54 -17.26
CA THR A 155 -4.06 -10.31 -18.08
C THR A 155 -4.07 -11.81 -17.81
N ARG A 156 -4.79 -12.27 -16.77
CA ARG A 156 -4.75 -13.65 -16.25
C ARG A 156 -3.34 -14.12 -15.86
N GLN A 157 -2.41 -13.19 -15.63
CA GLN A 157 -1.10 -13.51 -15.09
C GLN A 157 -1.24 -13.96 -13.63
N ALA A 158 -0.38 -14.88 -13.18
CA ALA A 158 -0.34 -15.28 -11.78
C ALA A 158 0.19 -14.14 -10.89
N PHE A 159 -0.67 -13.59 -10.05
CA PHE A 159 -0.34 -12.51 -9.11
C PHE A 159 0.88 -12.79 -8.22
N PRO A 160 1.09 -14.01 -7.67
CA PRO A 160 2.32 -14.37 -6.95
C PRO A 160 3.62 -14.08 -7.72
N GLN A 161 3.62 -14.22 -9.05
CA GLN A 161 4.80 -13.93 -9.87
C GLN A 161 5.05 -12.42 -10.01
N VAL A 162 4.00 -11.61 -9.96
CA VAL A 162 4.12 -10.15 -9.97
C VAL A 162 4.67 -9.67 -8.64
N VAL A 163 4.13 -10.16 -7.52
CA VAL A 163 4.65 -9.87 -6.18
C VAL A 163 6.12 -10.27 -6.08
N ALA A 164 6.51 -11.46 -6.53
CA ALA A 164 7.91 -11.91 -6.53
C ALA A 164 8.86 -11.00 -7.32
N LYS A 165 8.40 -10.37 -8.39
CA LYS A 165 9.20 -9.42 -9.20
C LYS A 165 9.38 -8.08 -8.50
N ILE A 166 8.34 -7.60 -7.82
CA ILE A 166 8.35 -6.34 -7.08
C ILE A 166 9.16 -6.49 -5.79
N ASP A 167 8.83 -7.52 -5.01
CA ASP A 167 9.47 -7.83 -3.74
C ASP A 167 9.54 -9.35 -3.49
N PRO A 168 10.68 -9.99 -3.80
CA PRO A 168 10.84 -11.43 -3.60
C PRO A 168 10.62 -11.89 -2.15
N ARG A 169 10.93 -11.05 -1.16
CA ARG A 169 10.75 -11.36 0.28
C ARG A 169 9.28 -11.51 0.64
N ALA A 170 8.39 -10.84 -0.09
CA ALA A 170 6.94 -10.85 0.12
C ALA A 170 6.31 -12.22 -0.22
N MET A 171 7.07 -13.08 -0.89
CA MET A 171 6.69 -14.45 -1.26
C MET A 171 7.33 -15.51 -0.36
N ALA A 172 7.88 -15.12 0.79
CA ALA A 172 8.33 -16.07 1.80
C ALA A 172 7.13 -16.77 2.47
N GLU A 173 7.33 -18.00 2.94
CA GLU A 173 6.32 -18.73 3.70
C GLU A 173 5.86 -17.92 4.92
N GLY A 174 4.55 -17.88 5.16
CA GLY A 174 3.95 -17.05 6.21
C GLY A 174 3.85 -15.55 5.86
N GLY A 175 4.24 -15.14 4.65
CA GLY A 175 4.05 -13.77 4.16
C GLY A 175 2.59 -13.45 3.81
N PHE A 176 2.24 -12.17 3.92
CA PHE A 176 0.89 -11.64 3.70
C PHE A 176 0.29 -12.07 2.36
N TRP A 177 1.05 -11.98 1.26
CA TRP A 177 0.54 -12.27 -0.08
C TRP A 177 0.41 -13.76 -0.38
N LEU A 178 0.96 -14.65 0.46
CA LEU A 178 0.78 -16.10 0.32
C LEU A 178 -0.31 -16.64 1.23
N SER A 179 -0.58 -16.02 2.38
CA SER A 179 -1.67 -16.45 3.26
C SER A 179 -3.06 -16.08 2.74
N ARG A 180 -3.14 -15.26 1.69
CA ARG A 180 -4.39 -14.73 1.12
C ARG A 180 -4.73 -15.26 -0.29
N TYR A 181 -3.93 -16.18 -0.84
CA TYR A 181 -4.16 -16.80 -2.17
C TYR A 181 -3.91 -18.31 -2.16
#